data_AF-A0A3G6MQS2-F1
#
_entry.id   AF-A0A3G6MQS2-F1
#
_cell.length_a   1.000
_cell.length_b   1.000
_cell.length_c   1.000
_cell.angle_alpha   90.00
_cell.angle_beta   90.00
_cell.angle_gamma   90.00
#
_symmetry.space_group_name_H-M   'P 1'
#
loop_
_entity.id
_entity.type
_entity.pdbx_description
1 polymer ?
#
loop_
_entity_poly.entity_id
_entity_poly.type
_entity_poly.pdbx_seq_one_letter_code
_entity_poly.pdbx_strand_id
1 'polypeptide(L)'
;MKKIALSLSVLATVLVSAQSIKTNIDLVNVKDDKVAVTMEFPKMKSGDIKFHFPKTVPGTYSVDDYGRFIEGIKFLDNKGKELTFTKVNDNTYSLKNAQNLTKVTYLVNDSFDDEMDTSKHKAVFSPSGTDIEQGKVYMINTHGFIGYIDNMQDVPYQLVVQKPTDFYGTTALVDQDKSESTDTYVLANYAKVTDSPLMYTKPDYITFNAGGMDLVLGVYSPTGKYKAADFKENLEKMVVAQKKFLGDMNTNKKYAILLYLSGTDGPQIKGFGALEHHESTSVVLPEMMPKDAIDKAITDVVSHEFFHTVNPLKTHSEEIHNFDYADPKMSQHLWMYEGGTEYFANLFQIQEGLIDKNEFLKRINEKITNSKNYDDTMPFTVMSKNVLLDQYKDQYRNVYEKGTLLAMCLDIELRKLSNGEMGYRDMIRKLSQRFGENKPFKDDKLIDELVTVTGYPQIKDFYNKYIAGNQPTPYAEYLSQVGVEIGKQETPPIFWLIKDPNQTGYNEKNNTFVFDESSALSPFSKSVGFKITDEVLALDGKTIDIKNVQAFINYSKTIKEGQNVTLTVLRKNGDKMDKIDLKGKAILDKLTMETLQYKANPTPAEKKLQDQWLTGKK
;
A
#
# COMPACT_ATOMS: atom_id res chain seq x y z
N MET A 1 26.96 -58.15 40.87
CA MET A 1 26.00 -57.33 41.64
C MET A 1 26.59 -55.96 41.89
N LYS A 2 26.28 -54.98 41.02
CA LYS A 2 26.73 -53.58 41.15
C LYS A 2 25.53 -52.66 41.04
N LYS A 3 25.53 -51.66 41.92
CA LYS A 3 24.46 -50.73 42.30
C LYS A 3 24.04 -49.84 41.12
N ILE A 4 22.73 -49.65 40.98
CA ILE A 4 22.11 -48.58 40.16
C ILE A 4 21.84 -47.41 41.11
N ALA A 5 22.50 -46.28 40.87
CA ALA A 5 22.18 -45.00 41.50
C ALA A 5 21.49 -44.14 40.44
N LEU A 6 20.19 -43.93 40.60
CA LEU A 6 19.39 -43.04 39.78
C LEU A 6 19.64 -41.60 40.26
N SER A 7 20.26 -40.76 39.44
CA SER A 7 20.41 -39.33 39.70
C SER A 7 19.16 -38.61 39.19
N LEU A 8 18.27 -38.17 40.09
CA LEU A 8 17.22 -37.21 39.76
C LEU A 8 17.86 -35.81 39.73
N SER A 9 18.13 -35.30 38.54
CA SER A 9 18.41 -33.88 38.34
C SER A 9 17.07 -33.13 38.23
N VAL A 10 16.65 -32.51 39.33
CA VAL A 10 15.55 -31.54 39.36
C VAL A 10 16.06 -30.27 38.67
N LEU A 11 15.65 -30.05 37.43
CA LEU A 11 15.83 -28.76 36.75
C LEU A 11 14.79 -27.80 37.34
N ALA A 12 15.19 -26.98 38.31
CA ALA A 12 14.37 -25.87 38.77
C ALA A 12 14.36 -24.81 37.66
N THR A 13 13.29 -24.76 36.87
CA THR A 13 12.98 -23.64 35.99
C THR A 13 12.68 -22.43 36.86
N VAL A 14 13.68 -21.56 37.05
CA VAL A 14 13.44 -20.20 37.54
C VAL A 14 12.74 -19.47 36.39
N LEU A 15 11.40 -19.42 36.46
CA LEU A 15 10.60 -18.48 35.68
C LEU A 15 10.95 -17.08 36.17
N VAL A 16 11.93 -16.44 35.53
CA VAL A 16 12.05 -14.98 35.58
C VAL A 16 10.79 -14.47 34.87
N SER A 17 9.82 -13.97 35.65
CA SER A 17 8.71 -13.22 35.07
C SER A 17 9.32 -11.97 34.43
N ALA A 18 9.54 -12.02 33.11
CA ALA A 18 9.93 -10.84 32.36
C ALA A 18 8.87 -9.75 32.57
N GLN A 19 9.32 -8.52 32.81
CA GLN A 19 8.42 -7.37 32.86
C GLN A 19 7.72 -7.23 31.50
N SER A 20 6.40 -7.14 31.49
CA SER A 20 5.59 -6.92 30.28
C SER A 20 4.60 -5.78 30.49
N ILE A 21 4.23 -5.12 29.40
CA ILE A 21 3.14 -4.14 29.36
C ILE A 21 1.85 -4.91 29.07
N LYS A 22 0.89 -4.89 29.99
CA LYS A 22 -0.41 -5.54 29.77
C LYS A 22 -1.36 -4.54 29.14
N THR A 23 -1.92 -4.87 28.00
CA THR A 23 -2.85 -4.00 27.27
C THR A 23 -4.18 -4.71 27.08
N ASN A 24 -5.27 -4.11 27.51
CA ASN A 24 -6.63 -4.64 27.36
C ASN A 24 -7.43 -3.75 26.41
N ILE A 25 -8.03 -4.35 25.38
CA ILE A 25 -8.98 -3.72 24.45
C ILE A 25 -10.37 -4.32 24.72
N ASP A 26 -11.38 -3.49 24.94
CA ASP A 26 -12.75 -3.92 25.28
C ASP A 26 -13.73 -3.68 24.13
N LEU A 27 -13.99 -4.73 23.33
CA LEU A 27 -14.93 -4.73 22.21
C LEU A 27 -16.37 -5.10 22.63
N VAL A 28 -16.61 -5.31 23.93
CA VAL A 28 -17.93 -5.68 24.47
C VAL A 28 -18.67 -4.43 24.94
N ASN A 29 -17.98 -3.55 25.67
CA ASN A 29 -18.56 -2.34 26.27
C ASN A 29 -18.30 -1.08 25.43
N VAL A 30 -18.50 -1.18 24.11
CA VAL A 30 -18.39 -0.05 23.17
C VAL A 30 -19.43 1.03 23.51
N LYS A 31 -19.01 2.30 23.49
CA LYS A 31 -19.90 3.45 23.77
C LYS A 31 -19.62 4.57 22.78
N ASP A 32 -20.66 5.06 22.12
CA ASP A 32 -20.56 6.15 21.13
C ASP A 32 -19.42 5.91 20.12
N ASP A 33 -19.40 4.70 19.57
CA ASP A 33 -18.36 4.15 18.68
C ASP A 33 -16.93 4.08 19.21
N LYS A 34 -16.77 4.18 20.53
CA LYS A 34 -15.46 4.18 21.15
C LYS A 34 -15.20 2.92 21.94
N VAL A 35 -13.99 2.41 21.78
CA VAL A 35 -13.47 1.23 22.47
C VAL A 35 -12.57 1.66 23.62
N ALA A 36 -12.78 1.06 24.79
CA ALA A 36 -11.93 1.33 25.95
C ALA A 36 -10.61 0.56 25.87
N VAL A 37 -9.51 1.26 26.11
CA VAL A 37 -8.17 0.67 26.20
C VAL A 37 -7.57 0.96 27.56
N THR A 38 -6.99 -0.08 28.17
CA THR A 38 -6.25 0.02 29.43
C THR A 38 -4.87 -0.59 29.27
N MET A 39 -3.83 0.17 29.61
CA MET A 39 -2.44 -0.28 29.61
C MET A 39 -1.90 -0.28 31.04
N GLU A 40 -1.31 -1.39 31.47
CA GLU A 40 -0.63 -1.53 32.75
C GLU A 40 0.87 -1.71 32.52
N PHE A 41 1.66 -0.89 33.21
CA PHE A 41 3.10 -0.81 33.02
C PHE A 41 3.84 -1.49 34.16
N PRO A 42 5.02 -2.09 33.89
CA PRO A 42 5.92 -2.49 34.95
C PRO A 42 6.36 -1.26 35.74
N LYS A 43 6.96 -1.49 36.92
CA LYS A 43 7.45 -0.40 37.76
C LYS A 43 8.43 0.49 36.98
N MET A 44 8.06 1.76 36.83
CA MET A 44 8.85 2.74 36.11
C MET A 44 10.15 3.06 36.86
N LYS A 45 11.25 3.19 36.11
CA LYS A 45 12.48 3.80 36.64
C LYS A 45 12.26 5.31 36.77
N SER A 46 12.91 5.92 37.75
CA SER A 46 12.88 7.37 37.97
C SER A 46 13.14 8.18 36.71
N GLY A 47 12.20 9.02 36.29
CA GLY A 47 12.40 9.95 35.17
C GLY A 47 11.12 10.67 34.72
N ASP A 48 11.34 11.68 33.89
CA ASP A 48 10.30 12.25 33.03
C ASP A 48 10.10 11.30 31.84
N ILE A 49 8.85 11.10 31.44
CA ILE A 49 8.52 10.23 30.31
C ILE A 49 7.74 11.00 29.25
N LYS A 50 7.77 10.48 28.03
CA LYS A 50 6.80 10.79 27.01
C LYS A 50 6.06 9.52 26.63
N PHE A 51 4.75 9.67 26.49
CA PHE A 51 3.84 8.66 25.99
C PHE A 51 3.36 9.10 24.61
N HIS A 52 3.42 8.19 23.66
CA HIS A 52 3.23 8.46 22.24
C HIS A 52 2.17 7.54 21.63
N PHE A 53 1.42 8.10 20.69
CA PHE A 53 0.79 7.35 19.61
C PHE A 53 1.58 7.60 18.32
N PRO A 54 1.53 6.69 17.33
CA PRO A 54 2.24 6.90 16.09
C PRO A 54 1.74 8.12 15.32
N LYS A 55 2.66 8.87 14.73
CA LYS A 55 2.40 9.92 13.74
C LYS A 55 2.19 9.32 12.35
N THR A 56 2.92 8.25 12.07
CA THR A 56 2.93 7.47 10.84
C THR A 56 3.34 6.04 11.21
N VAL A 57 3.10 5.10 10.31
CA VAL A 57 3.58 3.73 10.42
C VAL A 57 4.36 3.34 9.16
N PRO A 58 5.27 2.35 9.25
CA PRO A 58 5.86 1.76 8.05
C PRO A 58 4.79 1.36 7.04
N GLY A 59 5.04 1.64 5.75
CA GLY A 59 4.14 1.31 4.64
C GLY A 59 3.21 2.44 4.17
N THR A 60 2.79 3.38 5.04
CA THR A 60 1.80 4.40 4.63
C THR A 60 2.37 5.72 4.12
N TYR A 61 3.65 6.02 4.40
CA TYR A 61 4.38 7.25 4.01
C TYR A 61 3.53 8.55 4.04
N SER A 62 2.61 8.63 4.99
CA SER A 62 1.70 9.73 5.26
C SER A 62 1.79 10.16 6.72
N VAL A 63 1.36 11.40 7.01
CA VAL A 63 1.18 11.88 8.38
C VAL A 63 -0.29 11.71 8.72
N ASP A 64 -0.57 10.77 9.62
CA ASP A 64 -1.93 10.34 9.96
C ASP A 64 -2.35 10.81 11.37
N ASP A 65 -1.37 10.99 12.26
CA ASP A 65 -1.54 11.48 13.64
C ASP A 65 -2.58 10.66 14.44
N TYR A 66 -2.31 9.37 14.63
CA TYR A 66 -3.25 8.43 15.27
C TYR A 66 -3.68 8.83 16.69
N GLY A 67 -2.88 9.65 17.39
CA GLY A 67 -3.25 10.18 18.71
C GLY A 67 -4.46 11.12 18.69
N ARG A 68 -4.88 11.61 17.51
CA ARG A 68 -6.08 12.45 17.35
C ARG A 68 -7.38 11.71 17.63
N PHE A 69 -7.39 10.38 17.52
CA PHE A 69 -8.55 9.51 17.79
C PHE A 69 -8.67 9.11 19.27
N ILE A 70 -7.77 9.61 20.12
CA ILE A 70 -7.68 9.22 21.52
C ILE A 70 -8.39 10.24 22.41
N GLU A 71 -9.37 9.75 23.18
CA GLU A 71 -10.19 10.57 24.05
C GLU A 71 -10.06 10.19 25.52
N GLY A 72 -10.14 11.20 26.40
CA GLY A 72 -10.24 10.99 27.83
C GLY A 72 -9.04 10.31 28.48
N ILE A 73 -7.83 10.47 27.92
CA ILE A 73 -6.63 9.80 28.43
C ILE A 73 -6.32 10.20 29.87
N LYS A 74 -6.05 9.20 30.70
CA LYS A 74 -5.67 9.33 32.10
C LYS A 74 -4.44 8.50 32.40
N PHE A 75 -3.52 9.09 33.15
CA PHE A 75 -2.33 8.45 33.67
C PHE A 75 -2.52 8.24 35.18
N LEU A 76 -2.40 7.02 35.66
CA LEU A 76 -2.84 6.63 37.00
C LEU A 76 -1.69 5.97 37.78
N ASP A 77 -1.63 6.30 39.07
CA ASP A 77 -0.78 5.60 40.03
C ASP A 77 -1.39 4.29 40.54
N ASN A 78 -0.64 3.58 41.39
CA ASN A 78 -1.07 2.30 41.96
C ASN A 78 -2.27 2.41 42.92
N LYS A 79 -2.70 3.62 43.28
CA LYS A 79 -3.90 3.90 44.08
C LYS A 79 -5.05 4.42 43.23
N GLY A 80 -4.87 4.49 41.90
CA GLY A 80 -5.86 5.04 40.96
C GLY A 80 -5.94 6.56 40.97
N LYS A 81 -4.94 7.26 41.53
CA LYS A 81 -4.88 8.73 41.48
C LYS A 81 -4.32 9.17 40.12
N GLU A 82 -4.99 10.15 39.51
CA GLU A 82 -4.53 10.77 38.27
C GLU A 82 -3.22 11.55 38.49
N LEU A 83 -2.25 11.28 37.61
CA LEU A 83 -0.97 11.98 37.50
C LEU A 83 -1.11 13.17 36.56
N THR A 84 -0.44 14.26 36.89
CA THR A 84 -0.41 15.44 36.02
C THR A 84 0.43 15.18 34.77
N PHE A 85 -0.09 15.58 33.62
CA PHE A 85 0.59 15.49 32.33
C PHE A 85 0.40 16.76 31.51
N THR A 86 1.14 16.89 30.42
CA THR A 86 0.98 17.94 29.41
C THR A 86 0.79 17.29 28.05
N LYS A 87 -0.31 17.59 27.34
CA LYS A 87 -0.47 17.22 25.92
C LYS A 87 0.43 18.13 25.09
N VAL A 88 1.43 17.57 24.41
CA VAL A 88 2.45 18.30 23.64
C VAL A 88 1.94 18.55 22.21
N ASN A 89 1.33 17.54 21.60
CA ASN A 89 0.67 17.59 20.29
C ASN A 89 -0.38 16.47 20.22
N ASP A 90 -0.95 16.20 19.05
CA ASP A 90 -1.97 15.16 18.88
C ASP A 90 -1.50 13.77 19.32
N ASN A 91 -0.21 13.48 19.14
CA ASN A 91 0.37 12.16 19.36
C ASN A 91 1.11 12.01 20.69
N THR A 92 1.43 13.09 21.39
CA THR A 92 2.44 13.07 22.47
C THR A 92 1.92 13.68 23.77
N TYR A 93 2.14 12.96 24.87
CA TYR A 93 1.89 13.39 26.24
C TYR A 93 3.17 13.32 27.06
N SER A 94 3.47 14.34 27.85
CA SER A 94 4.65 14.38 28.72
C SER A 94 4.26 14.36 30.20
N LEU A 95 4.95 13.52 30.97
CA LEU A 95 4.77 13.40 32.42
C LEU A 95 6.09 13.62 33.13
N LYS A 96 6.06 14.43 34.20
CA LYS A 96 7.22 14.63 35.07
C LYS A 96 7.21 13.63 36.22
N ASN A 97 8.38 13.10 36.57
CA ASN A 97 8.58 12.16 37.68
C ASN A 97 7.56 11.00 37.70
N ALA A 98 7.47 10.25 36.60
CA ALA A 98 6.46 9.21 36.40
C ALA A 98 6.75 7.89 37.14
N GLN A 99 7.52 7.92 38.24
CA GLN A 99 7.84 6.74 39.06
C GLN A 99 6.61 5.99 39.57
N ASN A 100 5.54 6.74 39.81
CA ASN A 100 4.29 6.20 40.33
C ASN A 100 3.34 5.74 39.23
N LEU A 101 3.64 5.98 37.95
CA LEU A 101 2.78 5.54 36.85
C LEU A 101 2.72 4.01 36.84
N THR A 102 1.51 3.48 36.89
CA THR A 102 1.26 2.04 36.75
C THR A 102 0.20 1.72 35.71
N LYS A 103 -0.64 2.69 35.34
CA LYS A 103 -1.77 2.45 34.45
C LYS A 103 -2.08 3.66 33.58
N VAL A 104 -2.47 3.42 32.34
CA VAL A 104 -3.01 4.42 31.42
C VAL A 104 -4.36 3.91 30.91
N THR A 105 -5.36 4.77 30.86
CA THR A 105 -6.70 4.43 30.34
C THR A 105 -7.19 5.51 29.40
N TYR A 106 -7.85 5.12 28.31
CA TYR A 106 -8.44 6.04 27.33
C TYR A 106 -9.52 5.34 26.51
N LEU A 107 -10.25 6.13 25.73
CA LEU A 107 -11.16 5.68 24.69
C LEU A 107 -10.50 5.90 23.32
N VAL A 108 -10.71 4.98 22.39
CA VAL A 108 -10.25 5.04 21.01
C VAL A 108 -11.48 5.18 20.11
N ASN A 109 -11.49 6.21 19.27
CA ASN A 109 -12.44 6.36 18.18
C ASN A 109 -11.86 5.76 16.89
N ASP A 110 -12.68 5.44 15.89
CA ASP A 110 -12.19 4.92 14.62
C ASP A 110 -11.84 6.02 13.61
N SER A 111 -11.14 5.63 12.54
CA SER A 111 -10.66 6.56 11.52
C SER A 111 -11.50 6.55 10.25
N PHE A 112 -12.34 5.53 10.06
CA PHE A 112 -13.15 5.36 8.85
C PHE A 112 -14.28 6.39 8.82
N ASP A 113 -14.80 6.77 9.98
CA ASP A 113 -15.82 7.82 10.14
C ASP A 113 -15.31 9.24 9.77
N ASP A 114 -14.00 9.48 9.90
CA ASP A 114 -13.37 10.79 9.67
C ASP A 114 -12.95 10.98 8.19
N GLU A 115 -13.15 9.98 7.31
CA GLU A 115 -12.76 10.08 5.89
C GLU A 115 -13.56 11.13 5.11
N MET A 116 -14.71 11.54 5.64
CA MET A 116 -15.60 12.51 5.01
C MET A 116 -15.37 13.96 5.47
N ASP A 117 -14.72 14.18 6.63
CA ASP A 117 -14.37 15.51 7.12
C ASP A 117 -12.86 15.75 7.09
N THR A 118 -12.36 16.15 5.92
CA THR A 118 -10.94 16.50 5.74
C THR A 118 -10.60 17.94 6.11
N SER A 119 -11.48 18.66 6.83
CA SER A 119 -11.30 20.09 7.12
C SER A 119 -10.15 20.37 8.10
N LYS A 120 -9.82 19.41 8.96
CA LYS A 120 -8.77 19.54 9.98
C LYS A 120 -7.56 18.67 9.70
N HIS A 121 -7.79 17.44 9.26
CA HIS A 121 -6.74 16.48 8.96
C HIS A 121 -7.04 15.75 7.65
N LYS A 122 -6.03 15.16 7.03
CA LYS A 122 -6.28 14.23 5.91
C LYS A 122 -6.88 12.94 6.45
N ALA A 123 -7.72 12.31 5.63
CA ALA A 123 -8.23 10.97 5.87
C ALA A 123 -7.07 9.98 6.02
N VAL A 124 -7.16 9.09 7.01
CA VAL A 124 -6.21 7.99 7.16
C VAL A 124 -6.45 7.00 6.03
N PHE A 125 -5.38 6.46 5.44
CA PHE A 125 -5.53 5.43 4.42
C PHE A 125 -6.15 4.17 5.03
N SER A 126 -7.32 3.76 4.56
CA SER A 126 -8.18 2.79 5.24
C SER A 126 -7.51 1.44 5.57
N PRO A 127 -6.63 0.85 4.74
CA PRO A 127 -5.86 -0.34 5.11
C PRO A 127 -4.97 -0.19 6.36
N SER A 128 -4.59 1.04 6.69
CA SER A 128 -3.87 1.43 7.91
C SER A 128 -4.76 2.08 8.98
N GLY A 129 -6.02 2.29 8.66
CA GLY A 129 -7.00 2.90 9.52
C GLY A 129 -7.69 1.88 10.41
N THR A 130 -8.49 2.38 11.33
CA THR A 130 -9.31 1.58 12.25
C THR A 130 -10.77 1.75 11.92
N ASP A 131 -11.55 0.72 12.21
CA ASP A 131 -13.00 0.69 12.09
C ASP A 131 -13.61 0.10 13.35
N ILE A 132 -14.68 0.71 13.85
CA ILE A 132 -15.45 0.23 15.00
C ILE A 132 -16.90 0.28 14.55
N GLU A 133 -17.51 -0.88 14.33
CA GLU A 133 -18.91 -0.99 13.93
C GLU A 133 -19.55 -2.03 14.84
N GLN A 134 -20.10 -1.55 15.96
CA GLN A 134 -20.54 -2.40 17.06
C GLN A 134 -21.47 -3.54 16.58
N GLY A 135 -21.08 -4.78 16.88
CA GLY A 135 -21.84 -5.98 16.51
C GLY A 135 -21.74 -6.38 15.03
N LYS A 136 -20.90 -5.69 14.23
CA LYS A 136 -20.60 -6.04 12.84
C LYS A 136 -19.12 -6.36 12.62
N VAL A 137 -18.22 -5.39 12.82
CA VAL A 137 -16.78 -5.51 12.56
C VAL A 137 -15.98 -4.59 13.48
N TYR A 138 -14.78 -5.04 13.86
CA TYR A 138 -13.75 -4.19 14.44
C TYR A 138 -12.45 -4.40 13.66
N MET A 139 -12.01 -3.38 12.92
CA MET A 139 -10.71 -3.37 12.27
C MET A 139 -9.70 -2.70 13.19
N ILE A 140 -8.91 -3.51 13.87
CA ILE A 140 -7.94 -3.10 14.88
C ILE A 140 -6.56 -3.13 14.24
N ASN A 141 -6.24 -2.07 13.52
CA ASN A 141 -4.86 -1.68 13.28
C ASN A 141 -4.29 -1.19 14.61
N THR A 142 -3.48 -2.02 15.26
CA THR A 142 -3.05 -1.88 16.66
C THR A 142 -2.31 -0.58 16.96
N HIS A 143 -1.61 0.00 15.98
CA HIS A 143 -1.00 1.32 16.10
C HIS A 143 -2.01 2.45 16.32
N GLY A 144 -3.25 2.28 15.87
CA GLY A 144 -4.36 3.21 16.16
C GLY A 144 -4.94 3.07 17.57
N PHE A 145 -4.67 1.96 18.26
CA PHE A 145 -5.24 1.67 19.59
C PHE A 145 -4.21 1.72 20.72
N ILE A 146 -2.94 1.42 20.44
CA ILE A 146 -1.94 1.13 21.47
C ILE A 146 -0.78 2.13 21.35
N GLY A 147 -0.60 2.93 22.39
CA GLY A 147 0.55 3.83 22.51
C GLY A 147 1.81 3.17 23.08
N TYR A 148 2.88 3.92 23.20
CA TYR A 148 4.15 3.48 23.79
C TYR A 148 4.80 4.55 24.64
N ILE A 149 5.76 4.15 25.48
CA ILE A 149 6.62 5.06 26.25
C ILE A 149 8.00 5.06 25.62
N ASP A 150 8.61 6.24 25.50
CA ASP A 150 10.00 6.39 25.06
C ASP A 150 10.95 5.48 25.85
N ASN A 151 11.82 4.78 25.13
CA ASN A 151 12.81 3.83 25.65
C ASN A 151 12.19 2.57 26.32
N MET A 152 10.91 2.30 26.07
CA MET A 152 10.24 1.05 26.49
C MET A 152 9.70 0.25 25.30
N GLN A 153 10.02 0.65 24.06
CA GLN A 153 9.56 -0.05 22.87
C GLN A 153 9.98 -1.53 22.84
N ASP A 154 11.14 -1.89 23.40
CA ASP A 154 11.62 -3.29 23.46
C ASP A 154 10.99 -4.13 24.59
N VAL A 155 10.11 -3.55 25.42
CA VAL A 155 9.42 -4.30 26.47
C VAL A 155 8.30 -5.13 25.84
N PRO A 156 8.18 -6.44 26.16
CA PRO A 156 7.11 -7.27 25.62
C PRO A 156 5.71 -6.81 26.04
N TYR A 157 4.74 -7.02 25.17
CA TYR A 157 3.33 -6.73 25.42
C TYR A 157 2.55 -8.03 25.63
N GLN A 158 1.66 -8.03 26.62
CA GLN A 158 0.56 -8.99 26.71
C GLN A 158 -0.71 -8.26 26.27
N LEU A 159 -1.18 -8.54 25.07
CA LEU A 159 -2.41 -7.97 24.53
C LEU A 159 -3.58 -8.89 24.87
N VAL A 160 -4.61 -8.35 25.51
CA VAL A 160 -5.85 -9.03 25.84
C VAL A 160 -6.98 -8.31 25.12
N VAL A 161 -7.74 -9.03 24.31
CA VAL A 161 -8.90 -8.49 23.59
C VAL A 161 -10.14 -9.15 24.16
N GLN A 162 -10.97 -8.37 24.87
CA GLN A 162 -12.30 -8.81 25.29
C GLN A 162 -13.26 -8.63 24.12
N LYS A 163 -13.97 -9.69 23.76
CA LYS A 163 -14.77 -9.73 22.53
C LYS A 163 -16.14 -10.36 22.74
N PRO A 164 -17.14 -10.03 21.89
CA PRO A 164 -18.37 -10.79 21.82
C PRO A 164 -18.06 -12.28 21.56
N THR A 165 -18.81 -13.18 22.21
CA THR A 165 -18.56 -14.63 22.15
C THR A 165 -18.77 -15.23 20.76
N ASP A 166 -19.56 -14.58 19.92
CA ASP A 166 -19.81 -14.95 18.53
C ASP A 166 -18.84 -14.29 17.53
N PHE A 167 -17.81 -13.59 18.00
CA PHE A 167 -16.79 -12.95 17.17
C PHE A 167 -15.47 -13.73 17.16
N TYR A 168 -14.77 -13.69 16.02
CA TYR A 168 -13.46 -14.31 15.81
C TYR A 168 -12.45 -13.27 15.31
N GLY A 169 -11.23 -13.31 15.84
CA GLY A 169 -10.13 -12.45 15.41
C GLY A 169 -9.33 -13.05 14.25
N THR A 170 -9.46 -12.48 13.06
CA THR A 170 -8.57 -12.80 11.94
C THR A 170 -7.24 -12.07 12.17
N THR A 171 -6.17 -12.84 12.43
CA THR A 171 -4.83 -12.31 12.66
C THR A 171 -3.75 -13.39 12.44
N ALA A 172 -2.52 -12.96 12.22
CA ALA A 172 -1.36 -13.86 12.19
C ALA A 172 -0.97 -14.35 13.59
N LEU A 173 -1.35 -13.63 14.65
CA LEU A 173 -1.03 -13.96 16.03
C LEU A 173 -1.60 -15.31 16.46
N VAL A 174 -0.99 -15.89 17.49
CA VAL A 174 -1.42 -17.15 18.11
C VAL A 174 -2.04 -16.82 19.46
N ASP A 175 -3.35 -17.04 19.56
CA ASP A 175 -4.07 -16.90 20.82
C ASP A 175 -3.56 -17.92 21.86
N GLN A 176 -3.28 -17.41 23.06
CA GLN A 176 -2.83 -18.17 24.21
C GLN A 176 -3.98 -18.49 25.18
N ASP A 177 -5.13 -17.87 25.00
CA ASP A 177 -6.37 -18.20 25.69
C ASP A 177 -7.21 -19.15 24.82
N LYS A 178 -8.09 -19.93 25.44
CA LYS A 178 -9.11 -20.75 24.75
C LYS A 178 -10.53 -20.26 25.07
N SER A 179 -10.65 -19.16 25.80
CA SER A 179 -11.92 -18.51 26.13
C SER A 179 -12.64 -18.06 24.87
N GLU A 180 -13.96 -18.22 24.84
CA GLU A 180 -14.80 -17.68 23.76
C GLU A 180 -14.96 -16.17 23.85
N SER A 181 -14.70 -15.58 25.03
CA SER A 181 -14.95 -14.15 25.33
C SER A 181 -13.68 -13.31 25.37
N THR A 182 -12.51 -13.92 25.21
CA THR A 182 -11.23 -13.23 25.35
C THR A 182 -10.16 -13.93 24.52
N ASP A 183 -9.39 -13.15 23.76
CA ASP A 183 -8.16 -13.61 23.13
C ASP A 183 -6.96 -12.97 23.83
N THR A 184 -5.87 -13.72 24.01
CA THR A 184 -4.63 -13.24 24.63
C THR A 184 -3.42 -13.51 23.73
N TYR A 185 -2.68 -12.46 23.39
CA TYR A 185 -1.48 -12.51 22.57
C TYR A 185 -0.25 -12.02 23.32
N VAL A 186 0.91 -12.58 22.98
CA VAL A 186 2.21 -12.12 23.46
C VAL A 186 3.00 -11.56 22.29
N LEU A 187 3.43 -10.31 22.41
CA LEU A 187 4.14 -9.56 21.37
C LEU A 187 5.51 -9.17 21.91
N ALA A 188 6.55 -9.35 21.11
CA ALA A 188 7.94 -9.24 21.59
C ALA A 188 8.33 -7.80 21.99
N ASN A 189 7.77 -6.81 21.30
CA ASN A 189 8.09 -5.38 21.44
C ASN A 189 7.01 -4.55 20.72
N TYR A 190 7.11 -3.22 20.79
CA TYR A 190 6.17 -2.29 20.16
C TYR A 190 6.17 -2.39 18.63
N ALA A 191 7.32 -2.68 18.00
CA ALA A 191 7.36 -2.92 16.56
C ALA A 191 6.45 -4.08 16.16
N LYS A 192 6.47 -5.18 16.92
CA LYS A 192 5.55 -6.30 16.70
C LYS A 192 4.10 -5.93 17.03
N VAL A 193 3.86 -5.02 17.99
CA VAL A 193 2.51 -4.49 18.23
C VAL A 193 2.00 -3.82 16.96
N THR A 194 2.71 -2.81 16.42
CA THR A 194 2.26 -2.04 15.25
C THR A 194 2.16 -2.85 13.96
N ASP A 195 2.85 -3.98 13.89
CA ASP A 195 2.88 -4.90 12.75
C ASP A 195 1.84 -6.05 12.86
N SER A 196 0.95 -6.03 13.85
CA SER A 196 0.01 -7.13 14.09
C SER A 196 -1.44 -6.67 14.13
N PRO A 197 -2.07 -6.38 12.98
CA PRO A 197 -3.48 -6.03 12.93
C PRO A 197 -4.39 -7.21 13.29
N LEU A 198 -5.62 -6.88 13.69
CA LEU A 198 -6.67 -7.85 13.99
C LEU A 198 -8.00 -7.38 13.40
N MET A 199 -8.71 -8.26 12.70
CA MET A 199 -10.10 -7.99 12.27
C MET A 199 -11.06 -8.93 12.99
N TYR A 200 -11.92 -8.36 13.83
CA TYR A 200 -12.93 -9.11 14.58
C TYR A 200 -14.29 -9.01 13.91
N THR A 201 -14.85 -10.14 13.50
CA THR A 201 -16.18 -10.23 12.89
C THR A 201 -16.89 -11.50 13.35
N LYS A 202 -18.18 -11.64 13.01
CA LYS A 202 -18.80 -12.98 12.96
C LYS A 202 -17.98 -13.88 12.01
N PRO A 203 -17.82 -15.18 12.31
CA PRO A 203 -16.96 -16.08 11.55
C PRO A 203 -17.30 -16.14 10.05
N ASP A 204 -16.38 -15.63 9.24
CA ASP A 204 -16.33 -15.83 7.79
C ASP A 204 -14.84 -15.87 7.39
N TYR A 205 -14.22 -17.01 7.65
CA TYR A 205 -12.80 -17.21 7.41
C TYR A 205 -12.51 -18.62 6.90
N ILE A 206 -11.38 -18.77 6.22
CA ILE A 206 -10.81 -20.06 5.85
C ILE A 206 -9.36 -20.14 6.30
N THR A 207 -8.93 -21.36 6.65
CA THR A 207 -7.53 -21.68 6.90
C THR A 207 -7.12 -22.83 5.98
N PHE A 208 -6.01 -22.69 5.27
CA PHE A 208 -5.50 -23.73 4.37
C PHE A 208 -4.00 -23.61 4.18
N ASN A 209 -3.35 -24.72 3.83
CA ASN A 209 -1.93 -24.72 3.51
C ASN A 209 -1.73 -24.54 1.99
N ALA A 210 -0.93 -23.55 1.59
CA ALA A 210 -0.56 -23.33 0.18
C ALA A 210 0.97 -23.32 0.06
N GLY A 211 1.51 -24.29 -0.68
CA GLY A 211 2.96 -24.41 -0.89
C GLY A 211 3.77 -24.53 0.40
N GLY A 212 3.21 -25.09 1.48
CA GLY A 212 3.88 -25.23 2.79
C GLY A 212 3.81 -23.99 3.68
N MET A 213 2.91 -23.05 3.40
CA MET A 213 2.59 -21.92 4.29
C MET A 213 1.12 -22.01 4.71
N ASP A 214 0.86 -21.83 6.00
CA ASP A 214 -0.48 -21.81 6.57
C ASP A 214 -1.10 -20.43 6.36
N LEU A 215 -2.13 -20.36 5.52
CA LEU A 215 -2.86 -19.13 5.23
C LEU A 215 -4.12 -19.05 6.08
N VAL A 216 -4.42 -17.85 6.54
CA VAL A 216 -5.72 -17.48 7.11
C VAL A 216 -6.27 -16.35 6.26
N LEU A 217 -7.50 -16.49 5.74
CA LEU A 217 -8.24 -15.41 5.09
C LEU A 217 -9.51 -15.17 5.87
N GLY A 218 -9.66 -13.99 6.46
CA GLY A 218 -10.92 -13.51 7.01
C GLY A 218 -11.55 -12.49 6.07
N VAL A 219 -12.87 -12.55 5.90
CA VAL A 219 -13.62 -11.62 5.04
C VAL A 219 -14.71 -10.94 5.85
N TYR A 220 -14.71 -9.60 5.83
CA TYR A 220 -15.89 -8.82 6.19
C TYR A 220 -16.63 -8.40 4.91
N SER A 221 -17.89 -8.83 4.78
CA SER A 221 -18.80 -8.47 3.69
C SER A 221 -20.11 -8.01 4.32
N PRO A 222 -20.41 -6.70 4.37
CA PRO A 222 -21.55 -6.16 5.11
C PRO A 222 -22.89 -6.70 4.63
N THR A 223 -23.05 -6.97 3.32
CA THR A 223 -24.28 -7.59 2.79
C THR A 223 -24.23 -9.11 2.78
N GLY A 224 -23.07 -9.70 3.13
CA GLY A 224 -22.81 -11.13 3.04
C GLY A 224 -22.71 -11.65 1.60
N LYS A 225 -22.55 -10.76 0.62
CA LYS A 225 -22.41 -11.07 -0.83
C LYS A 225 -21.22 -11.97 -1.12
N TYR A 226 -20.13 -11.81 -0.36
CA TYR A 226 -18.91 -12.60 -0.53
C TYR A 226 -18.54 -13.33 0.75
N LYS A 227 -17.97 -14.52 0.58
CA LYS A 227 -17.49 -15.43 1.63
C LYS A 227 -16.00 -15.68 1.46
N ALA A 228 -15.29 -15.96 2.55
CA ALA A 228 -13.86 -16.28 2.49
C ALA A 228 -13.56 -17.46 1.55
N ALA A 229 -14.44 -18.46 1.51
CA ALA A 229 -14.33 -19.61 0.62
C ALA A 229 -14.33 -19.25 -0.88
N ASP A 230 -14.96 -18.13 -1.27
CA ASP A 230 -15.07 -17.70 -2.67
C ASP A 230 -13.71 -17.36 -3.28
N PHE A 231 -12.74 -16.95 -2.46
CA PHE A 231 -11.42 -16.49 -2.89
C PHE A 231 -10.31 -17.54 -2.73
N LYS A 232 -10.63 -18.72 -2.15
CA LYS A 232 -9.62 -19.75 -1.82
C LYS A 232 -8.79 -20.17 -3.02
N GLU A 233 -9.43 -20.55 -4.13
CA GLU A 233 -8.74 -21.13 -5.28
C GLU A 233 -7.77 -20.14 -5.92
N ASN A 234 -8.21 -18.89 -6.11
CA ASN A 234 -7.38 -17.83 -6.67
C ASN A 234 -6.19 -17.51 -5.74
N LEU A 235 -6.44 -17.40 -4.44
CA LEU A 235 -5.40 -17.14 -3.44
C LEU A 235 -4.39 -18.28 -3.36
N GLU A 236 -4.83 -19.54 -3.38
CA GLU A 236 -3.95 -20.72 -3.38
C GLU A 236 -3.06 -20.74 -4.62
N LYS A 237 -3.62 -20.49 -5.81
CA LYS A 237 -2.88 -20.40 -7.06
C LYS A 237 -1.82 -19.30 -7.01
N MET A 238 -2.18 -18.10 -6.55
CA MET A 238 -1.27 -16.97 -6.42
C MET A 238 -0.13 -17.28 -5.46
N VAL A 239 -0.43 -17.78 -4.25
CA VAL A 239 0.60 -18.05 -3.24
C VAL A 239 1.55 -19.15 -3.69
N VAL A 240 1.06 -20.23 -4.30
CA VAL A 240 1.94 -21.30 -4.84
C VAL A 240 2.90 -20.74 -5.89
N ALA A 241 2.40 -19.91 -6.82
CA ALA A 241 3.22 -19.24 -7.82
C ALA A 241 4.27 -18.33 -7.17
N GLN A 242 3.86 -17.49 -6.23
CA GLN A 242 4.75 -16.56 -5.55
C GLN A 242 5.84 -17.28 -4.74
N LYS A 243 5.50 -18.36 -4.02
CA LYS A 243 6.49 -19.19 -3.30
C LYS A 243 7.53 -19.78 -4.25
N LYS A 244 7.09 -20.28 -5.41
CA LYS A 244 8.00 -20.82 -6.42
C LYS A 244 8.92 -19.72 -6.98
N PHE A 245 8.40 -18.53 -7.22
CA PHE A 245 9.18 -17.39 -7.68
C PHE A 245 10.22 -16.93 -6.63
N LEU A 246 9.84 -16.84 -5.36
CA LEU A 246 10.71 -16.39 -4.27
C LEU A 246 11.76 -17.43 -3.86
N GLY A 247 11.43 -18.72 -3.98
CA GLY A 247 12.31 -19.81 -3.56
C GLY A 247 12.68 -19.71 -2.09
N ASP A 248 13.98 -19.72 -1.80
CA ASP A 248 14.55 -19.69 -0.45
C ASP A 248 14.40 -18.34 0.27
N MET A 249 14.02 -17.28 -0.43
CA MET A 249 13.77 -15.97 0.18
C MET A 249 12.50 -15.95 1.03
N ASN A 250 11.54 -16.83 0.77
CA ASN A 250 10.33 -16.92 1.59
C ASN A 250 10.58 -17.83 2.81
N THR A 251 10.43 -17.28 4.01
CA THR A 251 10.56 -18.04 5.27
C THR A 251 9.28 -18.04 6.11
N ASN A 252 8.21 -17.43 5.62
CA ASN A 252 6.98 -17.29 6.38
C ASN A 252 6.27 -18.64 6.44
N LYS A 253 5.95 -19.06 7.67
CA LYS A 253 5.22 -20.30 7.93
C LYS A 253 3.72 -20.07 8.01
N LYS A 254 3.30 -18.89 8.44
CA LYS A 254 1.91 -18.46 8.54
C LYS A 254 1.78 -17.08 7.91
N TYR A 255 0.65 -16.82 7.24
CA TYR A 255 0.31 -15.49 6.74
C TYR A 255 -1.20 -15.25 6.81
N ALA A 256 -1.63 -14.09 7.32
CA ALA A 256 -3.04 -13.75 7.46
C ALA A 256 -3.47 -12.61 6.53
N ILE A 257 -4.62 -12.74 5.87
CA ILE A 257 -5.20 -11.72 5.00
C ILE A 257 -6.51 -11.28 5.63
N LEU A 258 -6.59 -10.00 5.98
CA LEU A 258 -7.76 -9.36 6.56
C LEU A 258 -8.45 -8.59 5.44
N LEU A 259 -9.44 -9.21 4.79
CA LEU A 259 -10.17 -8.59 3.67
C LEU A 259 -11.44 -7.89 4.17
N TYR A 260 -11.42 -6.57 4.18
CA TYR A 260 -12.56 -5.72 4.47
C TYR A 260 -13.22 -5.27 3.16
N LEU A 261 -14.48 -5.64 2.94
CA LEU A 261 -15.26 -5.17 1.80
C LEU A 261 -16.19 -4.03 2.23
N SER A 262 -15.92 -2.81 1.76
CA SER A 262 -16.76 -1.65 2.08
C SER A 262 -18.09 -1.74 1.33
N GLY A 263 -19.20 -1.70 2.08
CA GLY A 263 -20.55 -1.68 1.53
C GLY A 263 -21.07 -0.27 1.25
N THR A 264 -22.35 -0.19 0.89
CA THR A 264 -23.08 1.09 0.86
C THR A 264 -23.58 1.51 2.24
N ASP A 265 -23.73 0.54 3.15
CA ASP A 265 -24.10 0.73 4.55
C ASP A 265 -22.82 0.74 5.40
N GLY A 266 -22.68 1.71 6.31
CA GLY A 266 -21.46 1.92 7.12
C GLY A 266 -20.66 3.17 6.69
N PRO A 267 -19.41 3.32 7.15
CA PRO A 267 -18.57 4.47 6.83
C PRO A 267 -18.32 4.59 5.33
N GLN A 268 -18.30 5.82 4.84
CA GLN A 268 -18.05 6.10 3.42
C GLN A 268 -16.54 6.11 3.14
N ILE A 269 -16.00 4.92 2.87
CA ILE A 269 -14.58 4.69 2.66
C ILE A 269 -14.16 5.14 1.25
N LYS A 270 -13.03 5.85 1.17
CA LYS A 270 -12.37 6.28 -0.08
C LYS A 270 -10.98 5.66 -0.25
N GLY A 271 -10.33 5.25 0.83
CA GLY A 271 -8.99 4.64 0.80
C GLY A 271 -9.03 3.15 0.45
N PHE A 272 -8.96 2.80 -0.82
CA PHE A 272 -8.87 1.39 -1.26
C PHE A 272 -7.42 0.96 -1.51
N GLY A 273 -7.08 -0.26 -1.13
CA GLY A 273 -5.77 -0.86 -1.32
C GLY A 273 -5.44 -1.86 -0.22
N ALA A 274 -4.15 -2.01 0.09
CA ALA A 274 -3.71 -2.78 1.24
C ALA A 274 -2.53 -2.14 1.96
N LEU A 275 -2.23 -2.68 3.13
CA LEU A 275 -1.03 -2.39 3.91
C LEU A 275 -0.30 -3.70 4.20
N GLU A 276 1.02 -3.68 4.07
CA GLU A 276 1.89 -4.80 4.40
C GLU A 276 2.13 -4.93 5.90
N HIS A 277 2.25 -6.18 6.35
CA HIS A 277 2.83 -6.54 7.64
C HIS A 277 3.70 -7.79 7.47
N HIS A 278 4.57 -8.10 8.44
CA HIS A 278 5.51 -9.24 8.31
C HIS A 278 4.80 -10.57 8.14
N GLU A 279 3.67 -10.76 8.81
CA GLU A 279 2.91 -12.01 8.82
C GLU A 279 1.46 -11.82 8.37
N SER A 280 1.08 -10.63 7.92
CA SER A 280 -0.28 -10.38 7.46
C SER A 280 -0.38 -9.24 6.46
N THR A 281 -1.57 -9.04 5.92
CA THR A 281 -1.94 -7.83 5.20
C THR A 281 -3.38 -7.44 5.52
N SER A 282 -3.60 -6.14 5.63
CA SER A 282 -4.90 -5.51 5.76
C SER A 282 -5.34 -5.02 4.38
N VAL A 283 -6.49 -5.48 3.87
CA VAL A 283 -6.96 -5.18 2.51
C VAL A 283 -8.35 -4.56 2.59
N VAL A 284 -8.55 -3.41 1.94
CA VAL A 284 -9.84 -2.72 1.89
C VAL A 284 -10.25 -2.52 0.43
N LEU A 285 -11.39 -3.09 0.04
CA LEU A 285 -11.93 -3.03 -1.33
C LEU A 285 -13.45 -2.74 -1.34
N PRO A 286 -14.03 -2.18 -2.41
CA PRO A 286 -15.48 -2.05 -2.53
C PRO A 286 -16.19 -3.40 -2.72
N GLU A 287 -17.21 -3.70 -1.90
CA GLU A 287 -18.06 -4.91 -2.06
C GLU A 287 -18.86 -4.90 -3.37
N MET A 288 -19.08 -3.72 -3.94
CA MET A 288 -19.77 -3.54 -5.22
C MET A 288 -18.97 -4.07 -6.41
N MET A 289 -17.65 -4.27 -6.27
CA MET A 289 -16.84 -4.85 -7.33
C MET A 289 -17.35 -6.25 -7.74
N PRO A 290 -17.27 -6.61 -9.02
CA PRO A 290 -17.45 -7.99 -9.47
C PRO A 290 -16.44 -8.94 -8.81
N LYS A 291 -16.81 -10.22 -8.66
CA LYS A 291 -15.96 -11.21 -7.97
C LYS A 291 -14.59 -11.35 -8.65
N ASP A 292 -14.57 -11.39 -9.98
CA ASP A 292 -13.37 -11.50 -10.80
C ASP A 292 -12.45 -10.27 -10.65
N ALA A 293 -13.04 -9.09 -10.46
CA ALA A 293 -12.27 -7.88 -10.15
C ALA A 293 -11.66 -7.94 -8.75
N ILE A 294 -12.38 -8.48 -7.76
CA ILE A 294 -11.84 -8.71 -6.41
C ILE A 294 -10.75 -9.79 -6.45
N ASP A 295 -10.94 -10.91 -7.16
CA ASP A 295 -9.91 -11.94 -7.36
C ASP A 295 -8.64 -11.33 -7.97
N LYS A 296 -8.79 -10.50 -9.01
CA LYS A 296 -7.67 -9.79 -9.62
C LYS A 296 -6.99 -8.84 -8.63
N ALA A 297 -7.77 -8.06 -7.87
CA ALA A 297 -7.22 -7.16 -6.86
C ALA A 297 -6.49 -7.92 -5.75
N ILE A 298 -7.03 -9.04 -5.26
CA ILE A 298 -6.35 -9.94 -4.32
C ILE A 298 -5.04 -10.43 -4.93
N THR A 299 -5.05 -10.93 -6.17
CA THR A 299 -3.84 -11.42 -6.82
C THR A 299 -2.79 -10.32 -6.95
N ASP A 300 -3.16 -9.13 -7.43
CA ASP A 300 -2.23 -8.02 -7.62
C ASP A 300 -1.73 -7.48 -6.28
N VAL A 301 -2.64 -7.06 -5.40
CA VAL A 301 -2.32 -6.37 -4.14
C VAL A 301 -1.73 -7.33 -3.11
N VAL A 302 -2.35 -8.49 -2.83
CA VAL A 302 -1.79 -9.42 -1.83
C VAL A 302 -0.45 -9.97 -2.28
N SER A 303 -0.21 -10.13 -3.60
CA SER A 303 1.13 -10.50 -4.05
C SER A 303 2.15 -9.39 -3.79
N HIS A 304 1.81 -8.12 -4.03
CA HIS A 304 2.65 -6.96 -3.67
C HIS A 304 2.97 -6.97 -2.17
N GLU A 305 1.95 -7.05 -1.31
CA GLU A 305 2.13 -7.06 0.14
C GLU A 305 2.97 -8.26 0.61
N PHE A 306 2.78 -9.41 -0.03
CA PHE A 306 3.56 -10.59 0.29
C PHE A 306 5.03 -10.43 -0.15
N PHE A 307 5.34 -9.68 -1.22
CA PHE A 307 6.73 -9.38 -1.58
C PHE A 307 7.40 -8.44 -0.56
N HIS A 308 6.63 -7.66 0.20
CA HIS A 308 7.19 -6.89 1.30
C HIS A 308 7.80 -7.76 2.41
N THR A 309 7.38 -9.03 2.56
CA THR A 309 8.02 -10.02 3.46
C THR A 309 9.50 -10.29 3.15
N VAL A 310 9.97 -9.90 1.96
CA VAL A 310 11.38 -9.96 1.58
C VAL A 310 12.03 -8.58 1.62
N ASN A 311 11.35 -7.54 1.15
CA ASN A 311 11.87 -6.18 1.06
C ASN A 311 10.76 -5.14 1.30
N PRO A 312 10.83 -4.27 2.33
CA PRO A 312 11.98 -4.02 3.20
C PRO A 312 12.19 -5.05 4.30
N LEU A 313 11.23 -5.94 4.59
CA LEU A 313 11.17 -6.59 5.91
C LEU A 313 12.37 -7.50 6.26
N LYS A 314 13.12 -8.01 5.28
CA LYS A 314 14.39 -8.72 5.52
C LYS A 314 15.64 -7.97 5.08
N THR A 315 15.46 -6.82 4.46
CA THR A 315 16.53 -6.04 3.84
C THR A 315 16.18 -4.58 3.94
N HIS A 316 16.64 -3.92 5.00
CA HIS A 316 16.18 -2.58 5.34
C HIS A 316 17.33 -1.69 5.80
N SER A 317 17.12 -0.37 5.71
CA SER A 317 18.07 0.62 6.19
C SER A 317 17.95 0.83 7.71
N GLU A 318 18.89 1.58 8.28
CA GLU A 318 18.86 1.95 9.70
C GLU A 318 17.60 2.77 10.08
N GLU A 319 17.07 3.56 9.14
CA GLU A 319 15.85 4.35 9.28
C GLU A 319 14.60 3.50 9.43
N ILE A 320 14.54 2.36 8.73
CA ILE A 320 13.44 1.40 8.86
C ILE A 320 13.65 0.51 10.09
N HIS A 321 14.89 0.11 10.39
CA HIS A 321 15.16 -0.76 11.55
C HIS A 321 14.83 -0.08 12.88
N ASN A 322 15.21 1.19 13.00
CA ASN A 322 15.05 1.97 14.22
C ASN A 322 13.96 3.03 14.01
N PHE A 323 12.82 2.59 13.46
CA PHE A 323 11.75 3.49 13.06
C PHE A 323 11.25 4.32 14.25
N ASP A 324 11.29 5.64 14.09
CA ASP A 324 10.76 6.57 15.08
C ASP A 324 9.32 6.92 14.70
N TYR A 325 8.36 6.33 15.41
CA TYR A 325 6.93 6.52 15.15
C TYR A 325 6.45 7.95 15.47
N ALA A 326 7.19 8.72 16.27
CA ALA A 326 6.83 10.09 16.64
C ALA A 326 7.50 11.13 15.70
N ASP A 327 8.75 10.89 15.30
CA ASP A 327 9.53 11.75 14.39
C ASP A 327 10.30 10.92 13.35
N PRO A 328 9.60 10.36 12.34
CA PRO A 328 10.16 9.38 11.41
C PRO A 328 11.22 10.01 10.50
N LYS A 329 12.33 9.28 10.31
CA LYS A 329 13.28 9.55 9.23
C LYS A 329 12.97 8.60 8.08
N MET A 330 12.79 9.15 6.89
CA MET A 330 12.49 8.35 5.70
C MET A 330 13.77 7.94 4.97
N SER A 331 13.78 6.72 4.46
CA SER A 331 14.87 6.16 3.64
C SER A 331 14.92 6.78 2.25
N GLN A 332 16.10 6.79 1.63
CA GLN A 332 16.30 7.16 0.23
C GLN A 332 15.77 6.12 -0.79
N HIS A 333 15.29 4.95 -0.36
CA HIS A 333 15.16 3.79 -1.25
C HIS A 333 13.74 3.29 -1.49
N LEU A 334 12.73 4.18 -1.53
CA LEU A 334 11.36 3.77 -1.92
C LEU A 334 11.31 3.18 -3.33
N TRP A 335 12.22 3.58 -4.22
CA TRP A 335 12.37 2.95 -5.55
C TRP A 335 12.59 1.43 -5.44
N MET A 336 13.28 0.97 -4.40
CA MET A 336 13.56 -0.45 -4.14
C MET A 336 12.45 -1.06 -3.29
N TYR A 337 12.04 -0.40 -2.19
CA TYR A 337 11.06 -0.93 -1.23
C TYR A 337 9.65 -1.06 -1.78
N GLU A 338 9.20 -0.10 -2.57
CA GLU A 338 7.86 -0.11 -3.17
C GLU A 338 7.97 -0.41 -4.67
N GLY A 339 8.81 0.34 -5.39
CA GLY A 339 8.95 0.19 -6.85
C GLY A 339 9.46 -1.19 -7.26
N GLY A 340 10.47 -1.70 -6.55
CA GLY A 340 11.02 -3.04 -6.73
C GLY A 340 10.05 -4.16 -6.34
N THR A 341 9.24 -3.94 -5.31
CA THR A 341 8.20 -4.87 -4.86
C THR A 341 7.08 -4.95 -5.89
N GLU A 342 6.62 -3.81 -6.41
CA GLU A 342 5.65 -3.73 -7.50
C GLU A 342 6.21 -4.35 -8.80
N TYR A 343 7.52 -4.22 -9.05
CA TYR A 343 8.16 -4.92 -10.16
C TYR A 343 8.11 -6.44 -9.97
N PHE A 344 8.37 -6.95 -8.76
CA PHE A 344 8.18 -8.38 -8.48
C PHE A 344 6.73 -8.82 -8.64
N ALA A 345 5.76 -8.03 -8.16
CA ALA A 345 4.32 -8.28 -8.31
C ALA A 345 3.90 -8.42 -9.77
N ASN A 346 4.59 -7.76 -10.71
CA ASN A 346 4.37 -7.95 -12.15
C ASN A 346 5.20 -9.12 -12.72
N LEU A 347 6.48 -9.21 -12.33
CA LEU A 347 7.43 -10.18 -12.89
C LEU A 347 7.08 -11.63 -12.55
N PHE A 348 6.63 -11.91 -11.32
CA PHE A 348 6.27 -13.28 -10.93
C PHE A 348 5.06 -13.79 -11.71
N GLN A 349 4.07 -12.94 -11.97
CA GLN A 349 2.86 -13.33 -12.68
C GLN A 349 3.19 -13.83 -14.08
N ILE A 350 4.10 -13.17 -14.80
CA ILE A 350 4.53 -13.63 -16.12
C ILE A 350 5.45 -14.86 -16.04
N GLN A 351 6.39 -14.91 -15.08
CA GLN A 351 7.31 -16.05 -14.93
C GLN A 351 6.62 -17.34 -14.49
N GLU A 352 5.52 -17.23 -13.74
CA GLU A 352 4.74 -18.36 -13.23
C GLU A 352 3.45 -18.61 -14.02
N GLY A 353 3.23 -17.88 -15.13
CA GLY A 353 2.14 -18.12 -16.08
C GLY A 353 0.75 -17.74 -15.59
N LEU A 354 0.65 -16.78 -14.67
CA LEU A 354 -0.62 -16.15 -14.26
C LEU A 354 -1.11 -15.14 -15.29
N ILE A 355 -0.18 -14.45 -15.98
CA ILE A 355 -0.47 -13.54 -17.08
C ILE A 355 0.37 -13.92 -18.30
N ASP A 356 -0.08 -13.52 -19.49
CA ASP A 356 0.66 -13.74 -20.73
C ASP A 356 1.59 -12.56 -21.07
N LYS A 357 2.41 -12.75 -22.11
CA LYS A 357 3.41 -11.78 -22.55
C LYS A 357 2.79 -10.44 -22.99
N ASN A 358 1.58 -10.44 -23.54
CA ASN A 358 0.91 -9.24 -24.02
C ASN A 358 0.30 -8.47 -22.85
N GLU A 359 -0.30 -9.16 -21.89
CA GLU A 359 -0.79 -8.56 -20.66
C GLU A 359 0.35 -7.93 -19.86
N PHE A 360 1.47 -8.64 -19.68
CA PHE A 360 2.65 -8.08 -19.02
C PHE A 360 3.14 -6.80 -19.71
N LEU A 361 3.26 -6.82 -21.04
CA LEU A 361 3.72 -5.66 -21.80
C LEU A 361 2.73 -4.48 -21.74
N LYS A 362 1.42 -4.76 -21.72
CA LYS A 362 0.37 -3.77 -21.50
C LYS A 362 0.54 -3.08 -20.14
N ARG A 363 0.74 -3.85 -19.06
CA ARG A 363 0.99 -3.30 -17.72
C ARG A 363 2.23 -2.40 -17.70
N ILE A 364 3.34 -2.81 -18.31
CA ILE A 364 4.55 -1.97 -18.42
C ILE A 364 4.27 -0.68 -19.21
N ASN A 365 3.50 -0.75 -20.30
CA ASN A 365 3.12 0.43 -21.08
C ASN A 365 2.24 1.41 -20.27
N GLU A 366 1.29 0.87 -19.48
CA GLU A 366 0.46 1.66 -18.56
C GLU A 366 1.33 2.39 -17.54
N LYS A 367 2.31 1.71 -16.92
CA LYS A 367 3.26 2.35 -15.98
C LYS A 367 4.09 3.46 -16.63
N ILE A 368 4.58 3.25 -17.86
CA ILE A 368 5.29 4.29 -18.62
C ILE A 368 4.37 5.49 -18.85
N THR A 369 3.13 5.25 -19.24
CA THR A 369 2.15 6.30 -19.51
C THR A 369 1.83 7.08 -18.24
N ASN A 370 1.53 6.39 -17.13
CA ASN A 370 1.22 7.01 -15.85
C ASN A 370 2.40 7.81 -15.29
N SER A 371 3.63 7.32 -15.45
CA SER A 371 4.84 8.00 -14.97
C SER A 371 5.04 9.40 -15.59
N LYS A 372 4.47 9.65 -16.78
CA LYS A 372 4.54 10.96 -17.46
C LYS A 372 3.75 12.07 -16.77
N ASN A 373 2.86 11.71 -15.83
CA ASN A 373 2.10 12.68 -15.02
C ASN A 373 2.92 13.26 -13.85
N TYR A 374 4.17 12.82 -13.69
CA TYR A 374 5.06 13.19 -12.58
C TYR A 374 6.35 13.84 -13.09
N ASP A 375 7.16 14.40 -12.18
CA ASP A 375 8.45 15.01 -12.53
C ASP A 375 9.49 13.93 -12.85
N ASP A 376 9.77 13.74 -14.14
CA ASP A 376 10.75 12.75 -14.60
C ASP A 376 12.21 13.14 -14.30
N THR A 377 12.47 14.39 -13.90
CA THR A 377 13.82 14.85 -13.52
C THR A 377 14.06 14.83 -12.02
N MET A 378 13.05 14.48 -11.22
CA MET A 378 13.20 14.41 -9.77
C MET A 378 14.07 13.21 -9.35
N PRO A 379 15.17 13.41 -8.60
CA PRO A 379 15.91 12.31 -8.02
C PRO A 379 15.05 11.50 -7.04
N PHE A 380 14.90 10.20 -7.29
CA PHE A 380 14.07 9.31 -6.48
C PHE A 380 14.58 9.23 -5.04
N THR A 381 15.89 9.32 -4.81
CA THR A 381 16.46 9.31 -3.46
C THR A 381 16.08 10.55 -2.65
N VAL A 382 16.00 11.71 -3.30
CA VAL A 382 15.61 12.97 -2.67
C VAL A 382 14.12 12.95 -2.35
N MET A 383 13.28 12.51 -3.30
CA MET A 383 11.84 12.38 -3.10
C MET A 383 11.54 11.38 -1.97
N SER A 384 12.16 10.20 -1.99
CA SER A 384 11.99 9.14 -0.98
C SER A 384 12.29 9.63 0.43
N LYS A 385 13.46 10.28 0.62
CA LYS A 385 13.90 10.79 1.92
C LYS A 385 13.00 11.89 2.48
N ASN A 386 12.26 12.59 1.62
CA ASN A 386 11.47 13.75 1.98
C ASN A 386 9.97 13.56 1.70
N VAL A 387 9.51 12.33 1.48
CA VAL A 387 8.14 12.02 1.01
C VAL A 387 7.04 12.59 1.91
N LEU A 388 7.32 12.79 3.20
CA LEU A 388 6.39 13.39 4.16
C LEU A 388 6.23 14.92 4.02
N LEU A 389 7.13 15.60 3.32
CA LEU A 389 7.03 17.05 3.08
C LEU A 389 6.06 17.33 1.93
N ASP A 390 5.24 18.37 2.07
CA ASP A 390 4.16 18.68 1.12
C ASP A 390 4.59 18.74 -0.34
N GLN A 391 5.79 19.29 -0.62
CA GLN A 391 6.33 19.41 -1.98
C GLN A 391 6.60 18.07 -2.70
N TYR A 392 6.69 16.96 -1.97
CA TYR A 392 6.98 15.63 -2.53
C TYR A 392 5.77 14.69 -2.49
N LYS A 393 4.69 15.05 -1.79
CA LYS A 393 3.52 14.16 -1.59
C LYS A 393 2.88 13.76 -2.92
N ASP A 394 2.74 14.70 -3.85
CA ASP A 394 2.14 14.44 -5.16
C ASP A 394 3.02 13.57 -6.07
N GLN A 395 4.30 13.36 -5.69
CA GLN A 395 5.24 12.50 -6.42
C GLN A 395 5.28 11.08 -5.86
N TYR A 396 4.72 10.83 -4.68
CA TYR A 396 4.80 9.54 -4.00
C TYR A 396 4.26 8.39 -4.86
N ARG A 397 3.11 8.59 -5.53
CA ARG A 397 2.51 7.55 -6.39
C ARG A 397 3.40 7.16 -7.57
N ASN A 398 4.33 8.00 -7.99
CA ASN A 398 5.31 7.67 -9.03
C ASN A 398 6.27 6.54 -8.61
N VAL A 399 6.36 6.24 -7.31
CA VAL A 399 7.13 5.10 -6.81
C VAL A 399 6.61 3.77 -7.38
N TYR A 400 5.30 3.60 -7.47
CA TYR A 400 4.66 2.40 -8.06
C TYR A 400 4.70 2.40 -9.59
N GLU A 401 5.01 3.54 -10.20
CA GLU A 401 5.11 3.69 -11.65
C GLU A 401 6.59 3.67 -12.07
N LYS A 402 7.27 4.82 -12.03
CA LYS A 402 8.68 4.92 -12.40
C LYS A 402 9.60 4.08 -11.50
N GLY A 403 9.29 3.88 -10.21
CA GLY A 403 10.09 2.96 -9.38
C GLY A 403 10.09 1.52 -9.91
N THR A 404 8.95 1.02 -10.36
CA THR A 404 8.84 -0.29 -11.05
C THR A 404 9.62 -0.33 -12.36
N LEU A 405 9.55 0.75 -13.15
CA LEU A 405 10.29 0.84 -14.40
C LEU A 405 11.81 0.92 -14.19
N LEU A 406 12.26 1.59 -13.11
CA LEU A 406 13.66 1.63 -12.70
C LEU A 406 14.16 0.23 -12.31
N ALA A 407 13.38 -0.51 -11.51
CA ALA A 407 13.70 -1.89 -11.16
C ALA A 407 13.73 -2.82 -12.40
N MET A 408 12.80 -2.64 -13.35
CA MET A 408 12.79 -3.36 -14.62
C MET A 408 14.04 -3.07 -15.46
N CYS A 409 14.42 -1.80 -15.62
CA CYS A 409 15.62 -1.44 -16.39
C CYS A 409 16.88 -2.00 -15.74
N LEU A 410 16.96 -1.98 -14.40
CA LEU A 410 18.06 -2.59 -13.66
C LEU A 410 18.09 -4.12 -13.83
N ASP A 411 16.94 -4.80 -13.87
CA ASP A 411 16.86 -6.23 -14.17
C ASP A 411 17.44 -6.54 -15.56
N ILE A 412 17.02 -5.79 -16.58
CA ILE A 412 17.50 -5.96 -17.96
C ILE A 412 19.01 -5.71 -18.04
N GLU A 413 19.51 -4.64 -17.40
CA GLU A 413 20.93 -4.31 -17.37
C GLU A 413 21.75 -5.41 -16.68
N LEU A 414 21.32 -5.90 -15.52
CA LEU A 414 21.99 -7.01 -14.82
C LEU A 414 22.05 -8.26 -15.69
N ARG A 415 20.94 -8.63 -16.33
CA ARG A 415 20.88 -9.81 -17.20
C ARG A 415 21.81 -9.65 -18.40
N LYS A 416 21.90 -8.47 -18.99
CA LYS A 416 22.84 -8.20 -20.07
C LYS A 416 24.28 -8.33 -19.59
N LEU A 417 24.64 -7.71 -18.46
CA LEU A 417 25.99 -7.75 -17.88
C LEU A 417 26.42 -9.18 -17.51
N SER A 418 25.47 -10.02 -17.10
CA SER A 418 25.72 -11.38 -16.64
C SER A 418 25.37 -12.46 -17.66
N ASN A 419 25.08 -12.12 -18.92
CA ASN A 419 24.58 -13.08 -19.94
C ASN A 419 23.36 -13.92 -19.46
N GLY A 420 22.51 -13.31 -18.62
CA GLY A 420 21.28 -13.86 -18.06
C GLY A 420 21.40 -14.59 -16.73
N GLU A 421 22.61 -14.77 -16.20
CA GLU A 421 22.81 -15.48 -14.93
C GLU A 421 22.29 -14.76 -13.67
N MET A 422 22.11 -13.44 -13.76
CA MET A 422 21.69 -12.56 -12.67
C MET A 422 20.62 -11.58 -13.16
N GLY A 423 19.49 -11.56 -12.45
CA GLY A 423 18.49 -10.51 -12.58
C GLY A 423 18.27 -9.74 -11.28
N TYR A 424 17.27 -8.87 -11.28
CA TYR A 424 16.85 -8.10 -10.09
C TYR A 424 16.49 -9.04 -8.91
N ARG A 425 15.81 -10.16 -9.20
CA ARG A 425 15.52 -11.19 -8.18
C ARG A 425 16.78 -11.74 -7.51
N ASP A 426 17.81 -12.06 -8.30
CA ASP A 426 19.07 -12.57 -7.75
C ASP A 426 19.82 -11.51 -6.94
N MET A 427 19.78 -10.24 -7.37
CA MET A 427 20.35 -9.12 -6.64
C MET A 427 19.71 -8.97 -5.26
N ILE A 428 18.36 -8.90 -5.19
CA ILE A 428 17.64 -8.80 -3.91
C ILE A 428 17.89 -10.02 -3.03
N ARG A 429 17.91 -11.23 -3.59
CA ARG A 429 18.26 -12.44 -2.83
C ARG A 429 19.63 -12.34 -2.18
N LYS A 430 20.66 -11.93 -2.92
CA LYS A 430 22.02 -11.82 -2.38
C LYS A 430 22.14 -10.68 -1.36
N LEU A 431 21.41 -9.58 -1.56
CA LEU A 431 21.34 -8.50 -0.59
C LEU A 431 20.70 -8.98 0.72
N SER A 432 19.59 -9.71 0.63
CA SER A 432 18.92 -10.32 1.78
C SER A 432 19.80 -11.34 2.51
N GLN A 433 20.56 -12.18 1.78
CA GLN A 433 21.53 -13.11 2.39
C GLN A 433 22.66 -12.40 3.15
N ARG A 434 23.00 -11.16 2.76
CA ARG A 434 24.08 -10.37 3.38
C ARG A 434 23.65 -9.63 4.64
N PHE A 435 22.41 -9.14 4.66
CA PHE A 435 21.87 -8.32 5.75
C PHE A 435 20.91 -9.13 6.62
N GLY A 436 19.89 -9.74 6.03
CA GLY A 436 18.84 -10.43 6.77
C GLY A 436 18.05 -9.48 7.68
N GLU A 437 17.09 -10.04 8.40
CA GLU A 437 16.09 -9.30 9.19
C GLU A 437 16.68 -8.48 10.36
N ASN A 438 17.84 -8.86 10.89
CA ASN A 438 18.38 -8.26 12.13
C ASN A 438 19.56 -7.32 11.91
N LYS A 439 19.97 -7.06 10.66
CA LYS A 439 21.12 -6.20 10.37
C LYS A 439 20.78 -5.17 9.30
N PRO A 440 20.58 -3.90 9.67
CA PRO A 440 20.34 -2.86 8.68
C PRO A 440 21.62 -2.52 7.89
N PHE A 441 21.41 -1.93 6.72
CA PHE A 441 22.46 -1.21 5.99
C PHE A 441 22.36 0.30 6.23
N LYS A 442 23.46 1.02 6.00
CA LYS A 442 23.45 2.48 6.00
C LYS A 442 22.79 3.00 4.73
N ASP A 443 21.81 3.89 4.88
CA ASP A 443 21.00 4.39 3.77
C ASP A 443 21.85 4.91 2.60
N ASP A 444 22.88 5.72 2.87
CA ASP A 444 23.76 6.29 1.85
C ASP A 444 24.75 5.27 1.22
N LYS A 445 24.77 4.01 1.68
CA LYS A 445 25.68 2.96 1.22
C LYS A 445 25.01 1.86 0.41
N LEU A 446 23.70 1.88 0.22
CA LEU A 446 22.99 0.82 -0.52
C LEU A 446 23.66 0.50 -1.86
N ILE A 447 24.02 1.50 -2.67
CA ILE A 447 24.60 1.24 -3.99
C ILE A 447 25.96 0.53 -3.93
N ASP A 448 26.79 0.83 -2.93
CA ASP A 448 28.08 0.15 -2.75
C ASP A 448 27.85 -1.31 -2.33
N GLU A 449 26.81 -1.58 -1.54
CA GLU A 449 26.39 -2.93 -1.16
C GLU A 449 25.82 -3.70 -2.36
N LEU A 450 25.01 -3.05 -3.20
CA LEU A 450 24.50 -3.64 -4.45
C LEU A 450 25.64 -4.01 -5.39
N VAL A 451 26.64 -3.13 -5.57
CA VAL A 451 27.84 -3.44 -6.36
C VAL A 451 28.59 -4.63 -5.77
N THR A 452 28.71 -4.69 -4.45
CA THR A 452 29.39 -5.79 -3.75
C THR A 452 28.71 -7.14 -3.96
N VAL A 453 27.37 -7.20 -3.84
CA VAL A 453 26.65 -8.48 -3.97
C VAL A 453 26.47 -8.94 -5.42
N THR A 454 26.40 -7.99 -6.36
CA THR A 454 26.25 -8.29 -7.79
C THR A 454 27.58 -8.59 -8.46
N GLY A 455 28.66 -7.90 -8.08
CA GLY A 455 29.96 -7.92 -8.74
C GLY A 455 30.04 -7.02 -9.98
N TYR A 456 29.02 -6.20 -10.26
CA TYR A 456 28.92 -5.38 -11.46
C TYR A 456 28.97 -3.87 -11.12
N PRO A 457 30.14 -3.20 -11.21
CA PRO A 457 30.24 -1.78 -10.89
C PRO A 457 29.40 -0.87 -11.80
N GLN A 458 29.04 -1.33 -13.01
CA GLN A 458 28.23 -0.59 -13.99
C GLN A 458 26.85 -0.18 -13.43
N ILE A 459 26.30 -0.92 -12.47
CA ILE A 459 25.01 -0.56 -11.86
C ILE A 459 25.11 0.73 -11.03
N LYS A 460 26.31 1.12 -10.60
CA LYS A 460 26.54 2.40 -9.93
C LYS A 460 26.29 3.58 -10.87
N ASP A 461 26.67 3.44 -12.14
CA ASP A 461 26.39 4.46 -13.15
C ASP A 461 24.89 4.55 -13.45
N PHE A 462 24.20 3.41 -13.53
CA PHE A 462 22.74 3.37 -13.64
C PHE A 462 22.08 4.10 -12.46
N TYR A 463 22.46 3.76 -11.24
CA TYR A 463 21.92 4.35 -10.03
C TYR A 463 22.15 5.86 -9.99
N ASN A 464 23.37 6.32 -10.24
CA ASN A 464 23.73 7.73 -10.18
C ASN A 464 23.05 8.57 -11.25
N LYS A 465 22.70 8.00 -12.41
CA LYS A 465 22.00 8.73 -13.49
C LYS A 465 20.49 8.77 -13.27
N TYR A 466 19.88 7.62 -13.00
CA TYR A 466 18.43 7.45 -13.13
C TYR A 466 17.68 7.31 -11.80
N ILE A 467 18.37 6.94 -10.71
CA ILE A 467 17.76 6.79 -9.38
C ILE A 467 18.12 7.98 -8.49
N ALA A 468 19.42 8.20 -8.26
CA ALA A 468 19.92 9.32 -7.47
C ALA A 468 20.18 10.59 -8.30
N GLY A 469 20.17 10.46 -9.62
CA GLY A 469 20.32 11.57 -10.56
C GLY A 469 18.99 12.09 -11.08
N ASN A 470 19.07 13.11 -11.92
CA ASN A 470 17.92 13.80 -12.53
C ASN A 470 17.74 13.48 -14.02
N GLN A 471 18.42 12.45 -14.54
CA GLN A 471 18.30 12.09 -15.94
C GLN A 471 17.04 11.27 -16.18
N PRO A 472 16.20 11.62 -17.18
CA PRO A 472 15.13 10.76 -17.66
C PRO A 472 15.62 9.35 -17.98
N THR A 473 14.86 8.34 -17.59
CA THR A 473 15.24 6.94 -17.83
C THR A 473 14.93 6.54 -19.28
N PRO A 474 15.89 6.03 -20.06
CA PRO A 474 15.67 5.69 -21.46
C PRO A 474 14.98 4.32 -21.60
N TYR A 475 13.69 4.22 -21.24
CA TYR A 475 12.94 2.94 -21.23
C TYR A 475 13.00 2.21 -22.57
N ALA A 476 12.89 2.93 -23.69
CA ALA A 476 12.94 2.37 -25.03
C ALA A 476 14.28 1.66 -25.32
N GLU A 477 15.39 2.20 -24.81
CA GLU A 477 16.71 1.60 -24.99
C GLU A 477 16.83 0.26 -24.27
N TYR A 478 16.38 0.17 -23.01
CA TYR A 478 16.38 -1.09 -22.25
C TYR A 478 15.43 -2.11 -22.85
N LEU A 479 14.20 -1.71 -23.18
CA LEU A 479 13.21 -2.59 -23.79
C LEU A 479 13.65 -3.13 -25.16
N SER A 480 14.39 -2.34 -25.93
CA SER A 480 14.94 -2.80 -27.22
C SER A 480 15.89 -3.99 -27.08
N GLN A 481 16.61 -4.10 -25.95
CA GLN A 481 17.56 -5.19 -25.67
C GLN A 481 16.85 -6.53 -25.46
N VAL A 482 15.58 -6.51 -25.08
CA VAL A 482 14.72 -7.68 -24.90
C VAL A 482 13.71 -7.84 -26.03
N GLY A 483 14.00 -7.25 -27.20
CA GLY A 483 13.19 -7.40 -28.40
C GLY A 483 11.80 -6.78 -28.26
N VAL A 484 11.67 -5.69 -27.50
CA VAL A 484 10.47 -4.86 -27.42
C VAL A 484 10.74 -3.54 -28.12
N GLU A 485 9.76 -3.01 -28.85
CA GLU A 485 9.83 -1.73 -29.53
C GLU A 485 8.56 -0.91 -29.27
N ILE A 486 8.65 0.40 -29.52
CA ILE A 486 7.50 1.29 -29.49
C ILE A 486 6.80 1.20 -30.85
N GLY A 487 5.62 0.61 -30.85
CA GLY A 487 4.66 0.66 -31.95
C GLY A 487 3.77 1.91 -31.86
N LYS A 488 3.08 2.20 -32.96
CA LYS A 488 2.00 3.19 -32.99
C LYS A 488 0.70 2.44 -33.23
N GLN A 489 -0.21 2.53 -32.27
CA GLN A 489 -1.57 2.02 -32.42
C GLN A 489 -2.51 3.18 -32.70
N GLU A 490 -3.19 3.14 -33.84
CA GLU A 490 -4.32 4.02 -34.09
C GLU A 490 -5.54 3.49 -33.35
N THR A 491 -6.18 4.33 -32.54
CA THR A 491 -7.50 4.02 -31.99
C THR A 491 -8.55 4.16 -33.09
N PRO A 492 -9.70 3.47 -32.97
CA PRO A 492 -10.88 3.83 -33.76
C PRO A 492 -11.17 5.34 -33.65
N PRO A 493 -11.62 6.00 -34.73
CA PRO A 493 -11.99 7.41 -34.67
C PRO A 493 -13.05 7.64 -33.59
N ILE A 494 -12.80 8.57 -32.67
CA ILE A 494 -13.75 8.94 -31.61
C ILE A 494 -14.17 10.39 -31.76
N PHE A 495 -15.38 10.70 -31.28
CA PHE A 495 -15.78 12.08 -31.07
C PHE A 495 -15.29 12.52 -29.69
N TRP A 496 -14.28 13.40 -29.66
CA TRP A 496 -13.80 14.02 -28.42
C TRP A 496 -13.38 15.47 -28.64
N LEU A 497 -13.13 16.19 -27.55
CA LEU A 497 -12.92 17.64 -27.58
C LEU A 497 -11.44 18.05 -27.62
N ILE A 498 -10.57 17.19 -27.09
CA ILE A 498 -9.12 17.32 -27.14
C ILE A 498 -8.48 16.09 -27.76
N LYS A 499 -7.22 16.24 -28.18
CA LYS A 499 -6.43 15.17 -28.80
C LYS A 499 -6.05 14.05 -27.83
N ASP A 500 -5.97 14.31 -26.53
CA ASP A 500 -5.75 13.26 -25.53
C ASP A 500 -6.87 13.27 -24.50
N PRO A 501 -7.87 12.37 -24.60
CA PRO A 501 -8.97 12.32 -23.65
C PRO A 501 -8.53 12.12 -22.19
N ASN A 502 -7.34 11.57 -21.94
CA ASN A 502 -6.83 11.37 -20.58
C ASN A 502 -6.50 12.69 -19.87
N GLN A 503 -6.33 13.78 -20.62
CA GLN A 503 -6.13 15.13 -20.07
C GLN A 503 -7.46 15.84 -19.75
N THR A 504 -8.54 15.07 -19.55
CA THR A 504 -9.84 15.59 -19.12
C THR A 504 -9.95 15.49 -17.61
N GLY A 505 -10.04 16.63 -16.95
CA GLY A 505 -10.38 16.75 -15.53
C GLY A 505 -11.87 16.98 -15.32
N TYR A 506 -12.25 17.08 -14.05
CA TYR A 506 -13.63 17.37 -13.65
C TYR A 506 -13.66 18.48 -12.61
N ASN A 507 -14.56 19.46 -12.81
CA ASN A 507 -14.82 20.52 -11.86
C ASN A 507 -16.13 20.21 -11.11
N GLU A 508 -15.99 19.79 -9.86
CA GLU A 508 -17.12 19.37 -9.02
C GLU A 508 -18.12 20.51 -8.77
N LYS A 509 -17.64 21.76 -8.67
CA LYS A 509 -18.47 22.92 -8.36
C LYS A 509 -19.51 23.19 -9.44
N ASN A 510 -19.11 23.04 -10.70
CA ASN A 510 -19.94 23.35 -11.85
C ASN A 510 -20.53 22.08 -12.50
N ASN A 511 -20.08 20.90 -12.08
CA ASN A 511 -20.38 19.61 -12.70
C ASN A 511 -20.06 19.62 -14.20
N THR A 512 -18.82 20.00 -14.50
CA THR A 512 -18.30 20.19 -15.86
C THR A 512 -17.00 19.44 -16.08
N PHE A 513 -16.72 19.05 -17.32
CA PHE A 513 -15.36 18.65 -17.69
C PHE A 513 -14.49 19.87 -17.94
N VAL A 514 -13.25 19.79 -17.48
CA VAL A 514 -12.18 20.75 -17.72
C VAL A 514 -11.02 20.04 -18.41
N PHE A 515 -10.13 20.78 -19.05
CA PHE A 515 -9.03 20.21 -19.82
C PHE A 515 -7.71 20.85 -19.43
N ASP A 516 -6.63 20.10 -19.54
CA ASP A 516 -5.27 20.65 -19.41
C ASP A 516 -5.06 21.75 -20.49
N GLU A 517 -4.60 22.92 -20.08
CA GLU A 517 -4.41 24.06 -20.98
C GLU A 517 -3.36 23.79 -22.07
N SER A 518 -2.48 22.80 -21.87
CA SER A 518 -1.49 22.35 -22.86
C SER A 518 -2.08 21.39 -23.91
N SER A 519 -3.30 20.87 -23.70
CA SER A 519 -3.92 19.93 -24.63
C SER A 519 -4.23 20.56 -25.99
N ALA A 520 -3.90 19.84 -27.06
CA ALA A 520 -4.30 20.23 -28.41
C ALA A 520 -5.80 19.97 -28.62
N LEU A 521 -6.52 20.98 -29.13
CA LEU A 521 -7.93 20.85 -29.50
C LEU A 521 -8.16 19.87 -30.66
N SER A 522 -9.26 19.13 -30.60
CA SER A 522 -9.72 18.29 -31.71
C SER A 522 -10.16 19.15 -32.92
N PRO A 523 -10.20 18.58 -34.14
CA PRO A 523 -10.73 19.26 -35.32
C PRO A 523 -12.17 19.78 -35.12
N PHE A 524 -13.02 19.01 -34.43
CA PHE A 524 -14.37 19.44 -34.08
C PHE A 524 -14.34 20.68 -33.18
N SER A 525 -13.59 20.63 -32.08
CA SER A 525 -13.49 21.76 -31.16
C SER A 525 -13.01 23.04 -31.84
N LYS A 526 -12.03 22.94 -32.75
CA LYS A 526 -11.58 24.06 -33.57
C LYS A 526 -12.67 24.59 -34.49
N SER A 527 -13.48 23.71 -35.09
CA SER A 527 -14.51 24.12 -36.06
C SER A 527 -15.70 24.83 -35.42
N VAL A 528 -16.01 24.52 -34.15
CA VAL A 528 -17.12 25.15 -33.41
C VAL A 528 -16.69 26.30 -32.50
N GLY A 529 -15.40 26.67 -32.51
CA GLY A 529 -14.87 27.77 -31.72
C GLY A 529 -14.80 27.49 -30.23
N PHE A 530 -14.62 26.22 -29.85
CA PHE A 530 -14.32 25.80 -28.47
C PHE A 530 -12.94 26.33 -28.05
N LYS A 531 -12.80 26.76 -26.79
CA LYS A 531 -11.53 27.20 -26.20
C LYS A 531 -11.09 26.18 -25.17
N ILE A 532 -9.78 25.95 -25.03
CA ILE A 532 -9.28 24.97 -24.06
C ILE A 532 -9.69 25.29 -22.61
N THR A 533 -9.89 26.57 -22.30
CA THR A 533 -10.37 27.07 -21.00
C THR A 533 -11.89 26.97 -20.80
N ASP A 534 -12.64 26.45 -21.78
CA ASP A 534 -14.08 26.24 -21.63
C ASP A 534 -14.34 25.01 -20.74
N GLU A 535 -15.34 25.11 -19.88
CA GLU A 535 -15.81 23.95 -19.12
C GLU A 535 -17.01 23.31 -19.83
N VAL A 536 -16.97 22.03 -20.11
CA VAL A 536 -18.04 21.34 -20.83
C VAL A 536 -19.12 20.93 -19.87
N LEU A 537 -20.35 21.36 -20.13
CA LEU A 537 -21.51 21.07 -19.28
C LEU A 537 -22.38 19.95 -19.86
N ALA A 538 -22.58 19.94 -21.17
CA ALA A 538 -23.46 18.97 -21.82
C ALA A 538 -23.09 18.70 -23.28
N LEU A 539 -23.49 17.53 -23.76
CA LEU A 539 -23.39 17.12 -25.16
C LEU A 539 -24.77 16.64 -25.64
N ASP A 540 -25.33 17.31 -26.64
CA ASP A 540 -26.71 17.15 -27.12
C ASP A 540 -27.74 17.17 -25.98
N GLY A 541 -27.58 18.12 -25.05
CA GLY A 541 -28.45 18.29 -23.89
C GLY A 541 -28.26 17.25 -22.78
N LYS A 542 -27.42 16.23 -22.97
CA LYS A 542 -27.03 15.30 -21.90
C LYS A 542 -25.98 15.96 -21.04
N THR A 543 -26.32 16.30 -19.80
CA THR A 543 -25.38 16.88 -18.84
C THR A 543 -24.41 15.83 -18.32
N ILE A 544 -23.24 16.28 -17.89
CA ILE A 544 -22.31 15.43 -17.17
C ILE A 544 -22.90 15.11 -15.79
N ASP A 545 -22.72 13.88 -15.35
CA ASP A 545 -22.98 13.42 -13.99
C ASP A 545 -21.79 12.57 -13.58
N ILE A 546 -21.00 13.03 -12.62
CA ILE A 546 -19.79 12.31 -12.19
C ILE A 546 -20.11 10.92 -11.63
N LYS A 547 -21.30 10.74 -11.03
CA LYS A 547 -21.75 9.43 -10.52
C LYS A 547 -22.09 8.45 -11.64
N ASN A 548 -22.30 8.95 -12.86
CA ASN A 548 -22.61 8.15 -14.04
C ASN A 548 -21.84 8.66 -15.28
N VAL A 549 -20.58 9.02 -15.09
CA VAL A 549 -19.74 9.63 -16.13
C VAL A 549 -19.59 8.71 -17.35
N GLN A 550 -19.64 7.40 -17.12
CA GLN A 550 -19.55 6.38 -18.15
C GLN A 550 -20.71 6.46 -19.15
N ALA A 551 -21.92 6.85 -18.73
CA ALA A 551 -23.03 7.03 -19.65
C ALA A 551 -22.78 8.19 -20.63
N PHE A 552 -22.18 9.29 -20.16
CA PHE A 552 -21.79 10.41 -21.00
C PHE A 552 -20.71 10.01 -22.02
N ILE A 553 -19.66 9.31 -21.55
CA ILE A 553 -18.58 8.80 -22.41
C ILE A 553 -19.15 7.82 -23.44
N ASN A 554 -20.01 6.89 -23.04
CA ASN A 554 -20.64 5.94 -23.94
C ASN A 554 -21.49 6.66 -24.99
N TYR A 555 -22.23 7.71 -24.61
CA TYR A 555 -22.98 8.51 -25.59
C TYR A 555 -22.04 9.16 -26.61
N SER A 556 -20.94 9.78 -26.18
CA SER A 556 -19.96 10.40 -27.09
C SER A 556 -19.41 9.41 -28.13
N LYS A 557 -19.21 8.15 -27.74
CA LYS A 557 -18.77 7.06 -28.63
C LYS A 557 -19.81 6.63 -29.67
N THR A 558 -21.08 7.00 -29.50
CA THR A 558 -22.14 6.68 -30.48
C THR A 558 -22.26 7.73 -31.59
N ILE A 559 -21.63 8.90 -31.42
CA ILE A 559 -21.67 10.00 -32.39
C ILE A 559 -20.92 9.58 -33.66
N LYS A 560 -21.55 9.83 -34.81
CA LYS A 560 -21.00 9.48 -36.13
C LYS A 560 -20.38 10.69 -36.83
N GLU A 561 -19.42 10.43 -37.71
CA GLU A 561 -18.83 11.45 -38.60
C GLU A 561 -19.94 12.27 -39.29
N GLY A 562 -19.84 13.59 -39.23
CA GLY A 562 -20.79 14.50 -39.87
C GLY A 562 -22.13 14.69 -39.15
N GLN A 563 -22.39 13.99 -38.04
CA GLN A 563 -23.61 14.15 -37.24
C GLN A 563 -23.69 15.57 -36.65
N ASN A 564 -24.86 16.20 -36.69
CA ASN A 564 -25.05 17.48 -36.00
C ASN A 564 -24.99 17.26 -34.48
N VAL A 565 -24.14 18.03 -33.81
CA VAL A 565 -23.94 17.97 -32.37
C VAL A 565 -24.00 19.37 -31.77
N THR A 566 -24.52 19.47 -30.55
CA THR A 566 -24.53 20.68 -29.74
C THR A 566 -23.72 20.44 -28.48
N LEU A 567 -22.59 21.14 -28.35
CA LEU A 567 -21.76 21.14 -27.15
C LEU A 567 -22.10 22.37 -26.32
N THR A 568 -22.63 22.18 -25.11
CA THR A 568 -22.91 23.27 -24.18
C THR A 568 -21.73 23.44 -23.24
N VAL A 569 -21.16 24.65 -23.21
CA VAL A 569 -19.99 24.99 -22.39
C VAL A 569 -20.26 26.17 -21.46
N LEU A 570 -19.49 26.26 -20.39
CA LEU A 570 -19.33 27.44 -19.56
C LEU A 570 -18.01 28.12 -19.95
N ARG A 571 -18.08 29.37 -20.39
CA ARG A 571 -16.91 30.15 -20.82
C ARG A 571 -16.73 31.35 -19.90
N LYS A 572 -15.51 31.52 -19.38
CA LYS A 572 -15.16 32.69 -18.58
C LYS A 572 -15.13 33.97 -19.42
N ASN A 573 -15.82 34.99 -18.93
CA ASN A 573 -15.87 36.34 -19.51
C ASN A 573 -15.76 37.37 -18.39
N GLY A 574 -14.53 37.81 -18.09
CA GLY A 574 -14.22 38.56 -16.88
C GLY A 574 -14.48 37.72 -15.63
N ASP A 575 -15.30 38.22 -14.72
CA ASP A 575 -15.68 37.54 -13.46
C ASP A 575 -16.94 36.67 -13.58
N LYS A 576 -17.52 36.54 -14.79
CA LYS A 576 -18.73 35.74 -15.04
C LYS A 576 -18.44 34.52 -15.90
N MET A 577 -19.29 33.49 -15.76
CA MET A 577 -19.31 32.31 -16.61
C MET A 577 -20.55 32.36 -17.50
N ASP A 578 -20.35 32.50 -18.81
CA ASP A 578 -21.42 32.52 -19.80
C ASP A 578 -21.69 31.08 -20.27
N LYS A 579 -22.96 30.68 -20.30
CA LYS A 579 -23.39 29.40 -20.88
C LYS A 579 -23.60 29.55 -22.38
N ILE A 580 -22.86 28.79 -23.18
CA ILE A 580 -22.82 28.92 -24.65
C ILE A 580 -23.05 27.55 -25.31
N ASP A 581 -23.92 27.50 -26.31
CA ASP A 581 -24.11 26.33 -27.16
C ASP A 581 -23.26 26.44 -28.44
N LEU A 582 -22.28 25.55 -28.57
CA LEU A 582 -21.43 25.41 -29.75
C LEU A 582 -21.99 24.32 -30.65
N LYS A 583 -22.47 24.70 -31.83
CA LYS A 583 -23.15 23.79 -32.77
C LYS A 583 -22.29 23.53 -33.99
N GLY A 584 -22.16 22.27 -34.38
CA GLY A 584 -21.39 21.89 -35.56
C GLY A 584 -21.65 20.46 -36.01
N LYS A 585 -21.03 20.08 -37.11
CA LYS A 585 -20.97 18.68 -37.53
C LYS A 585 -19.80 18.01 -36.84
N ALA A 586 -20.06 16.86 -36.22
CA ALA A 586 -19.05 16.04 -35.57
C ALA A 586 -17.93 15.67 -36.54
N ILE A 587 -16.70 15.86 -36.10
CA ILE A 587 -15.50 15.40 -36.78
C ILE A 587 -14.86 14.39 -35.84
N LEU A 588 -14.85 13.12 -36.23
CA LEU A 588 -14.17 12.06 -35.52
C LEU A 588 -12.68 12.22 -35.74
N ASP A 589 -11.92 12.02 -34.68
CA ASP A 589 -10.48 12.13 -34.71
C ASP A 589 -9.85 10.80 -34.30
N LYS A 590 -8.73 10.48 -34.95
CA LYS A 590 -7.94 9.31 -34.57
C LYS A 590 -6.95 9.72 -33.52
N LEU A 591 -6.82 8.88 -32.49
CA LEU A 591 -5.71 8.99 -31.56
C LEU A 591 -4.63 8.02 -32.01
N THR A 592 -3.40 8.51 -32.05
CA THR A 592 -2.24 7.64 -32.17
C THR A 592 -1.64 7.51 -30.79
N MET A 593 -1.69 6.31 -30.24
CA MET A 593 -1.03 6.00 -28.99
C MET A 593 0.26 5.25 -29.28
N GLU A 594 1.33 5.63 -28.60
CA GLU A 594 2.53 4.81 -28.52
C GLU A 594 2.22 3.61 -27.64
N THR A 595 2.47 2.42 -28.15
CA THR A 595 2.27 1.17 -27.42
C THR A 595 3.52 0.33 -27.51
N LEU A 596 3.84 -0.39 -26.44
CA LEU A 596 4.91 -1.38 -26.50
C LEU A 596 4.43 -2.62 -27.27
N GLN A 597 5.28 -3.12 -28.16
CA GLN A 597 5.06 -4.37 -28.89
C GLN A 597 6.35 -5.19 -28.96
N TYR A 598 6.23 -6.52 -29.03
CA TYR A 598 7.37 -7.37 -29.32
C TYR A 598 7.79 -7.21 -30.79
N LYS A 599 9.10 -7.11 -31.03
CA LYS A 599 9.66 -7.10 -32.40
C LYS A 599 9.19 -8.36 -33.14
N ALA A 600 8.74 -8.18 -34.38
CA ALA A 600 8.35 -9.31 -35.21
C ALA A 600 9.53 -10.26 -35.51
N ASN A 601 10.74 -9.69 -35.64
CA ASN A 601 11.97 -10.42 -35.93
C ASN A 601 13.08 -10.01 -34.94
N PRO A 602 13.05 -10.45 -33.68
CA PRO A 602 14.11 -10.16 -32.73
C PRO A 602 15.38 -10.92 -33.12
N THR A 603 16.54 -10.32 -32.87
CA THR A 603 17.82 -11.03 -33.01
C THR A 603 17.89 -12.21 -32.03
N PRO A 604 18.74 -13.23 -32.28
CA PRO A 604 18.91 -14.34 -31.35
C PRO A 604 19.29 -13.90 -29.93
N ALA A 605 20.09 -12.83 -29.80
CA ALA A 605 20.49 -12.27 -28.51
C ALA A 605 19.30 -11.61 -27.77
N GLU A 606 18.51 -10.79 -28.48
CA GLU A 606 17.30 -10.18 -27.93
C GLU A 606 16.29 -11.24 -27.48
N LYS A 607 16.11 -12.28 -28.31
CA LYS A 607 15.19 -13.37 -28.01
C LYS A 607 15.63 -14.16 -26.78
N LYS A 608 16.92 -14.48 -26.68
CA LYS A 608 17.49 -15.15 -25.50
C LYS A 608 17.26 -14.31 -24.23
N LEU A 609 17.60 -13.02 -24.26
CA LEU A 609 17.46 -12.15 -23.10
C LEU A 609 15.99 -11.95 -22.71
N GLN A 610 15.10 -11.82 -23.69
CA GLN A 610 13.66 -11.78 -23.48
C GLN A 610 13.15 -13.04 -22.77
N ASP A 611 13.54 -14.22 -23.24
CA ASP A 611 13.07 -15.47 -22.63
C ASP A 611 13.63 -15.64 -21.22
N GLN A 612 14.88 -15.22 -20.96
CA GLN A 612 15.45 -15.18 -19.61
C GLN A 612 14.67 -14.21 -18.70
N TRP A 613 14.32 -13.03 -19.20
CA TRP A 613 13.54 -12.01 -18.48
C TRP A 613 12.14 -12.51 -18.12
N LEU A 614 11.40 -13.01 -19.11
CA LEU A 614 9.98 -13.37 -18.96
C LEU A 614 9.77 -14.74 -18.32
N THR A 615 10.77 -15.62 -18.27
CA THR A 615 10.63 -16.97 -17.67
C THR A 615 11.50 -17.18 -16.43
N GLY A 616 12.46 -16.29 -16.17
CA GLY A 616 13.42 -16.46 -15.06
C GLY A 616 14.40 -17.62 -15.24
N LYS A 617 14.36 -18.33 -16.38
CA LYS A 617 15.28 -19.44 -16.69
C LYS A 617 16.62 -18.87 -17.18
N LYS A 618 17.71 -19.51 -16.75
CA LYS A 618 19.09 -19.11 -17.11
C LYS A 618 19.47 -19.60 -18.49
#